data_AF-A0A3B8QPK6-F1
#
_entry.id   AF-A0A3B8QPK6-F1
#
_cell.length_a   1.000
_cell.length_b   1.000
_cell.length_c   1.000
_cell.angle_alpha   90.00
_cell.angle_beta   90.00
_cell.angle_gamma   90.00
#
_symmetry.space_group_name_H-M   'P 1'
#
loop_
_entity.id
_entity.type
_entity.pdbx_description
1 polymer ?
#
loop_
_entity_poly.entity_id
_entity_poly.type
_entity_poly.pdbx_seq_one_letter_code
_entity_poly.pdbx_strand_id
1 'polypeptide(L)'
;MRKKFGYLSTGNEEIDLLCIPHKLKLTQYRINGVGFLLKNCELVVTKSLGLLDAKGSYINPLAHKLVLYAISKVDPLKPLPKEMHITALEFAGAFNLPLKYCYEQLYNALDKLWVSEVTWTEKNKDGSWDYDCRWIQRRGKKIKGAGAISFVWAEEVHAGLSKIRNGFKSYQLQNIARLDTSHAIRLYEILIRYKDSGYRVISVDDIKEMLGITGKYPLINDFKRYVINPTVKHINAKTNLRVKWNVKEPVGRKITHLEFKFKLENQLKLNLEVKSVKKASTQKASLETDENTKNLVDKYGGKKEVI
;
A
#
# COMPACT_ATOMS: atom_id res chain seq x y z
N MET A 1 10.36 10.14 50.21
CA MET A 1 10.85 8.82 49.75
C MET A 1 11.31 8.94 48.30
N ARG A 2 12.62 8.89 48.06
CA ARG A 2 13.23 8.93 46.72
C ARG A 2 13.05 7.56 46.04
N LYS A 3 12.37 7.48 44.90
CA LYS A 3 12.42 6.30 44.02
C LYS A 3 13.55 6.51 42.99
N LYS A 4 14.50 5.56 42.97
CA LYS A 4 15.66 5.55 42.08
C LYS A 4 15.22 5.35 40.62
N PHE A 5 15.71 6.21 39.73
CA PHE A 5 15.64 6.04 38.28
C PHE A 5 16.84 5.21 37.83
N GLY A 6 16.61 4.15 37.06
CA GLY A 6 17.66 3.36 36.42
C GLY A 6 17.85 3.82 34.98
N TYR A 7 19.06 4.26 34.64
CA TYR A 7 19.51 4.51 33.28
C TYR A 7 20.30 3.30 32.80
N LEU A 8 20.06 2.83 31.57
CA LEU A 8 21.00 1.99 30.83
C LEU A 8 21.69 2.88 29.80
N SER A 9 22.98 3.13 30.03
CA SER A 9 23.88 3.82 29.13
C SER A 9 24.49 2.81 28.15
N THR A 10 24.19 2.97 26.88
CA THR A 10 25.09 2.60 25.78
C THR A 10 24.93 3.65 24.67
N GLY A 11 25.98 4.46 24.49
CA GLY A 11 26.28 5.38 23.38
C GLY A 11 25.18 5.81 22.39
N ASN A 12 24.85 7.11 22.47
CA ASN A 12 24.34 8.01 21.44
C ASN A 12 23.07 7.60 20.66
N GLU A 13 21.90 7.90 21.24
CA GLU A 13 20.80 8.70 20.68
C GLU A 13 19.60 8.61 21.66
N GLU A 14 19.24 9.72 22.31
CA GLU A 14 18.03 9.81 23.12
C GLU A 14 16.81 9.85 22.19
N ILE A 15 15.98 8.81 22.22
CA ILE A 15 14.70 8.76 21.49
C ILE A 15 13.57 8.90 22.52
N ASP A 16 12.83 10.01 22.43
CA ASP A 16 11.60 10.24 23.21
C ASP A 16 10.56 9.15 22.95
N LEU A 17 10.20 8.41 24.01
CA LEU A 17 9.28 7.26 24.00
C LEU A 17 7.78 7.63 23.82
N LEU A 18 7.45 8.85 23.38
CA LEU A 18 6.08 9.37 23.31
C LEU A 18 5.36 9.17 21.96
N CYS A 19 6.01 8.59 20.93
CA CYS A 19 5.44 8.48 19.58
C CYS A 19 5.08 7.05 19.12
N ILE A 20 4.73 6.14 20.04
CA ILE A 20 4.22 4.80 19.65
C ILE A 20 2.68 4.82 19.62
N PRO A 21 2.02 4.69 18.45
CA PRO A 21 0.56 4.57 18.41
C PRO A 21 0.10 3.30 19.13
N HIS A 22 -0.97 3.44 19.93
CA HIS A 22 -1.51 2.52 20.93
C HIS A 22 -2.00 1.13 20.43
N LYS A 23 -1.59 0.68 19.23
CA LYS A 23 -1.92 -0.66 18.68
C LYS A 23 -0.71 -1.54 18.37
N LEU A 24 0.50 -1.12 18.67
CA LEU A 24 1.70 -1.95 18.55
C LEU A 24 1.97 -2.67 19.87
N LYS A 25 1.39 -3.87 20.06
CA LYS A 25 1.89 -4.81 21.07
C LYS A 25 3.25 -5.33 20.62
N LEU A 26 4.31 -4.64 21.04
CA LEU A 26 5.70 -5.11 20.93
C LEU A 26 5.84 -6.36 21.79
N THR A 27 6.05 -7.51 21.15
CA THR A 27 6.59 -8.71 21.80
C THR A 27 8.00 -8.91 21.26
N GLN A 28 8.95 -9.07 22.19
CA GLN A 28 10.40 -9.05 21.99
C GLN A 28 10.85 -10.00 20.86
N TYR A 29 11.71 -9.51 19.96
CA TYR A 29 12.43 -10.34 19.01
C TYR A 29 13.91 -10.42 19.39
N ARG A 30 14.37 -11.64 19.66
CA ARG A 30 15.78 -12.03 19.78
C ARG A 30 16.34 -12.19 18.37
N ILE A 31 17.47 -11.55 18.12
CA ILE A 31 18.16 -11.52 16.83
C ILE A 31 18.89 -12.86 16.64
N ASN A 32 18.56 -13.57 15.57
CA ASN A 32 19.44 -14.43 14.77
C ASN A 32 18.67 -14.88 13.52
N GLY A 33 19.02 -14.33 12.35
CA GLY A 33 18.47 -14.73 11.04
C GLY A 33 17.00 -14.40 10.84
N VAL A 34 16.64 -13.12 10.79
CA VAL A 34 15.22 -12.71 10.86
C VAL A 34 14.68 -12.39 9.46
N GLY A 35 13.99 -13.36 8.88
CA GLY A 35 12.92 -13.07 7.93
C GLY A 35 11.91 -12.15 8.61
N PHE A 36 11.80 -10.93 8.11
CA PHE A 36 10.88 -9.91 8.60
C PHE A 36 9.45 -10.35 8.29
N LEU A 37 8.84 -11.15 9.16
CA LEU A 37 7.41 -11.38 9.15
C LEU A 37 6.76 -10.13 9.74
N LEU A 38 6.67 -9.08 8.91
CA LEU A 38 5.67 -8.05 9.14
C LEU A 38 4.33 -8.76 9.15
N LYS A 39 3.76 -8.83 10.35
CA LYS A 39 2.38 -9.21 10.58
C LYS A 39 1.56 -8.48 9.50
N ASN A 40 0.88 -9.24 8.65
CA ASN A 40 -0.07 -8.72 7.66
C ASN A 40 -1.15 -7.95 8.43
N CYS A 41 -0.87 -6.69 8.80
CA CYS A 41 -1.89 -5.78 9.25
C CYS A 41 -2.82 -5.64 8.06
N GLU A 42 -4.08 -6.03 8.26
CA GLU A 42 -5.14 -5.81 7.29
C GLU A 42 -5.38 -4.30 7.17
N LEU A 43 -4.51 -3.62 6.42
CA LEU A 43 -4.63 -2.21 6.15
C LEU A 43 -5.86 -2.01 5.28
N VAL A 44 -6.80 -1.22 5.78
CA VAL A 44 -8.04 -0.87 5.09
C VAL A 44 -7.88 0.55 4.58
N VAL A 45 -8.13 0.75 3.29
CA VAL A 45 -8.24 2.07 2.69
C VAL A 45 -9.70 2.47 2.72
N THR A 46 -10.00 3.68 3.19
CA THR A 46 -11.33 4.28 3.13
C THR A 46 -11.27 5.56 2.32
N LYS A 47 -11.98 5.61 1.19
CA LYS A 47 -11.97 6.74 0.26
C LYS A 47 -13.40 7.26 0.05
N SER A 48 -13.55 8.56 -0.10
CA SER A 48 -14.84 9.20 -0.39
C SER A 48 -15.29 8.87 -1.81
N LEU A 49 -16.60 8.84 -2.04
CA LEU A 49 -17.16 8.59 -3.38
C LEU A 49 -16.72 9.64 -4.40
N GLY A 50 -16.61 10.91 -3.98
CA GLY A 50 -16.18 12.01 -4.85
C GLY A 50 -14.76 11.80 -5.38
N LEU A 51 -13.81 11.37 -4.54
CA LEU A 51 -12.44 11.11 -4.98
C LEU A 51 -12.32 9.80 -5.78
N LEU A 52 -13.21 8.84 -5.56
CA LEU A 52 -13.30 7.66 -6.43
C LEU A 52 -13.80 8.03 -7.83
N ASP A 53 -14.66 9.05 -7.94
CA ASP A 53 -15.21 9.53 -9.21
C ASP A 53 -14.35 10.56 -9.93
N ALA A 54 -13.50 11.27 -9.20
CA ALA A 54 -12.70 12.36 -9.74
C ALA A 54 -11.99 11.96 -11.03
N LYS A 55 -12.26 12.74 -12.08
CA LYS A 55 -11.55 12.71 -13.35
C LYS A 55 -10.10 13.13 -13.02
N GLY A 56 -9.09 12.45 -13.53
CA GLY A 56 -7.70 12.75 -13.12
C GLY A 56 -7.21 12.12 -11.80
N SER A 57 -7.98 11.29 -11.09
CA SER A 57 -7.39 10.39 -10.07
C SER A 57 -6.46 9.31 -10.67
N TYR A 58 -6.25 9.33 -11.99
CA TYR A 58 -5.26 8.51 -12.67
C TYR A 58 -3.86 9.10 -12.49
N ILE A 59 -3.08 8.47 -11.63
CA ILE A 59 -1.69 8.84 -11.35
C ILE A 59 -0.76 7.64 -11.51
N ASN A 60 0.56 7.88 -11.47
CA ASN A 60 1.54 6.80 -11.57
C ASN A 60 1.28 5.69 -10.53
N PRO A 61 1.48 4.40 -10.84
CA PRO A 61 1.10 3.32 -9.92
C PRO A 61 1.77 3.45 -8.55
N LEU A 62 3.03 3.91 -8.55
CA LEU A 62 3.81 4.05 -7.33
C LEU A 62 3.34 5.24 -6.48
N ALA A 63 3.04 6.37 -7.12
CA ALA A 63 2.43 7.53 -6.46
C ALA A 63 1.03 7.18 -5.92
N HIS A 64 0.24 6.40 -6.67
CA HIS A 64 -1.06 5.92 -6.22
C HIS A 64 -0.93 5.03 -4.99
N LYS A 65 -0.01 4.07 -5.01
CA LYS A 65 0.29 3.23 -3.84
C LYS A 65 0.68 4.08 -2.63
N LEU A 66 1.46 5.14 -2.80
CA LEU A 66 1.80 6.06 -1.72
C LEU A 66 0.57 6.76 -1.13
N VAL A 67 -0.32 7.29 -1.98
CA VAL A 67 -1.58 7.91 -1.54
C VAL A 67 -2.45 6.93 -0.77
N LEU A 68 -2.66 5.73 -1.30
CA LEU A 68 -3.50 4.71 -0.67
C LEU A 68 -2.93 4.25 0.68
N TYR A 69 -1.61 4.12 0.76
CA TYR A 69 -0.94 3.78 2.00
C TYR A 69 -1.10 4.88 3.05
N ALA A 70 -0.91 6.14 2.65
CA ALA A 70 -1.13 7.29 3.52
C ALA A 70 -2.56 7.31 4.08
N ILE A 71 -3.56 7.09 3.23
CA ILE A 71 -4.98 7.02 3.64
C ILE A 71 -5.20 5.84 4.60
N SER A 72 -4.60 4.68 4.35
CA SER A 72 -4.77 3.48 5.19
C SER A 72 -4.20 3.60 6.60
N LYS A 73 -3.26 4.53 6.82
CA LYS A 73 -2.69 4.80 8.16
C LYS A 73 -3.64 5.59 9.05
N VAL A 74 -4.62 6.27 8.46
CA VAL A 74 -5.51 7.16 9.19
C VAL A 74 -6.79 6.43 9.54
N ASP A 75 -7.23 6.60 10.78
CA ASP A 75 -8.53 6.11 11.22
C ASP A 75 -9.63 6.90 10.50
N PRO A 76 -10.53 6.25 9.74
CA PRO A 76 -11.57 6.95 9.00
C PRO A 76 -12.53 7.74 9.88
N LEU A 77 -12.58 7.46 11.19
CA LEU A 77 -13.41 8.20 12.15
C LEU A 77 -12.73 9.46 12.69
N LYS A 78 -11.42 9.61 12.47
CA LYS A 78 -10.65 10.76 12.94
C LYS A 78 -10.41 11.74 11.79
N PRO A 79 -10.26 13.04 12.09
CA PRO A 79 -9.88 14.01 11.08
C PRO A 79 -8.54 13.63 10.46
N LEU A 80 -8.46 13.67 9.13
CA LEU A 80 -7.23 13.42 8.40
C LEU A 80 -6.18 14.47 8.82
N PRO A 81 -4.97 14.07 9.25
CA PRO A 81 -3.91 15.05 9.50
C PRO A 81 -3.51 15.72 8.18
N LYS A 82 -3.25 17.02 8.22
CA LYS A 82 -2.82 17.77 7.02
C LYS A 82 -1.45 17.32 6.52
N GLU A 83 -0.54 17.01 7.44
CA GLU A 83 0.80 16.49 7.16
C GLU A 83 0.87 14.99 7.42
N MET A 84 1.52 14.25 6.52
CA MET A 84 1.70 12.80 6.58
C MET A 84 3.18 12.44 6.66
N HIS A 85 3.52 11.53 7.57
CA HIS A 85 4.87 10.97 7.72
C HIS A 85 4.88 9.48 7.39
N ILE A 86 5.76 9.09 6.46
CA ILE A 86 5.87 7.71 5.97
C ILE A 86 7.33 7.30 5.91
N THR A 87 7.66 6.16 6.51
CA THR A 87 9.00 5.57 6.42
C THR A 87 9.10 4.58 5.26
N ALA A 88 10.30 4.42 4.69
CA ALA A 88 10.53 3.48 3.59
C ALA A 88 10.32 2.03 3.99
N LEU A 89 10.63 1.67 5.24
CA LEU A 89 10.45 0.31 5.76
C LEU A 89 8.97 -0.07 5.82
N GLU A 90 8.12 0.79 6.36
CA GLU A 90 6.69 0.47 6.43
C GLU A 90 6.06 0.47 5.02
N PHE A 91 6.47 1.39 4.14
CA PHE A 91 6.00 1.42 2.75
C PHE A 91 6.41 0.15 2.00
N ALA A 92 7.66 -0.30 2.14
CA ALA A 92 8.13 -1.55 1.55
C ALA A 92 7.37 -2.76 2.10
N GLY A 93 7.10 -2.77 3.41
CA GLY A 93 6.30 -3.80 4.07
C GLY A 93 4.86 -3.89 3.54
N ALA A 94 4.21 -2.74 3.33
CA ALA A 94 2.82 -2.70 2.86
C ALA A 94 2.66 -3.20 1.41
N PHE A 95 3.68 -3.01 0.58
CA PHE A 95 3.67 -3.34 -0.85
C PHE A 95 4.55 -4.54 -1.23
N ASN A 96 5.14 -5.24 -0.25
CA ASN A 96 6.11 -6.32 -0.46
C ASN A 96 7.25 -5.93 -1.43
N LEU A 97 7.78 -4.71 -1.27
CA LEU A 97 8.89 -4.21 -2.10
C LEU A 97 10.23 -4.73 -1.57
N PRO A 98 11.22 -4.99 -2.45
CA PRO A 98 12.57 -5.35 -2.02
C PRO A 98 13.18 -4.24 -1.16
N LEU A 99 13.67 -4.61 0.04
CA LEU A 99 14.27 -3.66 0.99
C LEU A 99 15.47 -2.90 0.40
N LYS A 100 16.21 -3.53 -0.53
CA LYS A 100 17.36 -2.93 -1.21
C LYS A 100 17.04 -1.59 -1.87
N TYR A 101 15.84 -1.43 -2.42
CA TYR A 101 15.43 -0.25 -3.18
C TYR A 101 14.31 0.53 -2.49
N CYS A 102 14.02 0.26 -1.21
CA CYS A 102 12.84 0.82 -0.53
C CYS A 102 12.86 2.36 -0.47
N TYR A 103 14.01 2.96 -0.15
CA TYR A 103 14.18 4.41 -0.07
C TYR A 103 14.00 5.07 -1.43
N GLU A 104 14.65 4.51 -2.45
CA GLU A 104 14.55 5.02 -3.81
C GLU A 104 13.11 4.95 -4.33
N GLN A 105 12.42 3.82 -4.11
CA GLN A 105 11.02 3.66 -4.48
C GLN A 105 10.12 4.67 -3.76
N LEU A 106 10.32 4.90 -2.46
CA LEU A 106 9.54 5.88 -1.71
C LEU A 106 9.77 7.31 -2.22
N TYR A 107 11.02 7.68 -2.48
CA TYR A 107 11.36 9.01 -3.00
C TYR A 107 10.85 9.21 -4.43
N ASN A 108 10.96 8.19 -5.27
CA ASN A 108 10.39 8.19 -6.62
C ASN A 108 8.86 8.29 -6.57
N ALA A 109 8.20 7.63 -5.61
CA ALA A 109 6.76 7.75 -5.40
C ALA A 109 6.36 9.20 -5.10
N LEU A 110 7.12 9.86 -4.22
CA LEU A 110 6.90 11.25 -3.82
C LEU A 110 7.13 12.23 -4.98
N ASP A 111 8.23 12.07 -5.74
CA ASP A 111 8.51 12.95 -6.89
C ASP A 111 7.43 12.81 -7.97
N LYS A 112 6.93 11.59 -8.20
CA LYS A 112 5.81 11.36 -9.13
C LYS A 112 4.49 11.93 -8.60
N LEU A 113 4.25 11.86 -7.29
CA LEU A 113 3.08 12.46 -6.66
C LEU A 113 3.08 13.99 -6.79
N TRP A 114 4.25 14.63 -6.71
CA TRP A 114 4.40 16.09 -6.88
C TRP A 114 3.95 16.59 -8.27
N VAL A 115 4.27 15.84 -9.32
CA VAL A 115 3.89 16.18 -10.71
C VAL A 115 2.45 15.75 -11.02
N SER A 116 1.83 14.96 -10.14
CA SER A 116 0.46 14.49 -10.36
C SER A 116 -0.56 15.57 -10.01
N GLU A 117 -1.64 15.59 -10.78
CA GLU A 117 -2.79 16.49 -10.61
C GLU A 117 -4.07 15.65 -10.45
N VAL A 118 -5.13 16.27 -9.98
CA VAL A 118 -6.47 15.69 -9.89
C VAL A 118 -7.50 16.75 -10.27
N THR A 119 -8.44 16.35 -11.12
CA THR A 119 -9.49 17.23 -11.63
C THR A 119 -10.74 17.04 -10.79
N TRP A 120 -11.27 18.13 -10.27
CA TRP A 120 -12.55 18.15 -9.57
C TRP A 120 -13.60 18.78 -10.45
N THR A 121 -14.78 18.14 -10.49
CA THR A 121 -15.96 18.70 -11.13
C THR A 121 -16.86 19.30 -10.06
N GLU A 122 -17.05 20.61 -10.11
CA GLU A 122 -18.01 21.30 -9.25
C GLU A 122 -19.28 21.59 -10.05
N LYS A 123 -20.42 21.22 -9.46
CA LYS A 123 -21.74 21.45 -10.05
C LYS A 123 -22.35 22.68 -9.41
N ASN A 124 -22.55 23.72 -10.21
CA ASN A 124 -23.32 24.90 -9.83
C ASN A 124 -24.70 24.87 -10.51
N LYS A 125 -25.60 25.77 -10.07
CA LYS A 125 -26.97 25.89 -10.63
C LYS A 125 -26.96 26.18 -12.14
N ASP A 126 -25.91 26.83 -12.64
CA ASP A 126 -25.80 27.32 -14.03
C ASP A 126 -24.88 26.46 -14.92
N GLY A 127 -24.29 25.37 -14.38
CA GLY A 127 -23.38 24.51 -15.14
C GLY A 127 -22.40 23.73 -14.27
N SER A 128 -21.59 22.88 -14.90
CA SER A 128 -20.47 22.18 -14.25
C SER A 128 -19.15 22.75 -14.72
N TRP A 129 -18.28 23.08 -13.78
CA TRP A 129 -16.92 23.56 -14.06
C TRP A 129 -15.92 22.56 -13.52
N ASP A 130 -14.93 22.24 -14.37
CA ASP A 130 -13.81 21.38 -14.00
C ASP A 130 -12.62 22.28 -13.64
N TYR A 131 -11.93 21.97 -12.54
CA TYR A 131 -10.67 22.62 -12.18
C TYR A 131 -9.64 21.58 -11.74
N ASP A 132 -8.38 21.84 -12.09
CA ASP A 132 -7.26 20.99 -11.74
C ASP A 132 -6.61 21.49 -10.45
N CYS A 133 -6.28 20.55 -9.56
CA CYS A 133 -5.50 20.83 -8.36
C CYS A 133 -4.38 19.80 -8.19
N ARG A 134 -3.36 20.17 -7.44
CA ARG A 134 -2.24 19.28 -7.10
C ARG A 134 -2.66 18.29 -6.02
N TRP A 135 -1.99 17.13 -5.96
CA TRP A 135 -2.20 16.20 -4.85
C TRP A 135 -1.65 16.69 -3.51
N ILE A 136 -0.50 17.38 -3.57
CA ILE A 136 0.21 17.89 -2.40
C ILE A 136 0.46 19.39 -2.55
N GLN A 137 0.33 20.11 -1.44
CA GLN A 137 0.42 21.58 -1.41
C GLN A 137 1.83 22.09 -1.74
N ARG A 138 2.86 21.34 -1.32
CA ARG A 138 4.27 21.66 -1.50
C ARG A 138 5.07 20.40 -1.75
N ARG A 139 6.26 20.57 -2.35
CA ARG A 139 7.18 19.44 -2.56
C ARG A 139 7.51 18.80 -1.22
N GLY A 140 7.31 17.48 -1.12
CA GLY A 140 7.53 16.76 0.13
C GLY A 140 8.99 16.74 0.56
N LYS A 141 9.21 16.73 1.87
CA LYS A 141 10.54 16.66 2.49
C LYS A 141 11.03 15.22 2.48
N LYS A 142 12.26 15.02 2.00
CA LYS A 142 12.97 13.73 2.06
C LYS A 142 13.93 13.76 3.26
N ILE A 143 13.62 13.01 4.30
CA ILE A 143 14.43 12.93 5.53
C ILE A 143 15.41 11.78 5.32
N LYS A 144 16.63 12.10 4.87
CA LYS A 144 17.64 11.09 4.48
C LYS A 144 18.09 10.21 5.66
N GLY A 145 18.33 10.80 6.85
CA GLY A 145 18.79 10.05 8.02
C GLY A 145 17.77 9.03 8.55
N ALA A 146 16.50 9.44 8.68
CA ALA A 146 15.42 8.56 9.11
C ALA A 146 14.85 7.68 7.98
N GLY A 147 15.27 7.91 6.73
CA GLY A 147 14.77 7.15 5.59
C GLY A 147 13.25 7.31 5.39
N ALA A 148 12.76 8.53 5.60
CA ALA A 148 11.35 8.85 5.64
C ALA A 148 11.02 10.02 4.71
N ILE A 149 9.72 10.17 4.43
CA ILE A 149 9.18 11.34 3.74
C ILE A 149 8.15 12.04 4.62
N SER A 150 8.03 13.36 4.42
CA SER A 150 6.89 14.14 4.88
C SER A 150 6.27 14.89 3.72
N PHE A 151 4.94 14.92 3.63
CA PHE A 151 4.22 15.77 2.68
C PHE A 151 2.92 16.29 3.28
N VAL A 152 2.43 17.39 2.71
CA VAL A 152 1.19 18.05 3.12
C VAL A 152 0.19 17.93 1.98
N TRP A 153 -1.01 17.44 2.27
CA TRP A 153 -2.11 17.37 1.29
C TRP A 153 -2.48 18.75 0.78
N ALA A 154 -2.84 18.86 -0.50
CA ALA A 154 -3.54 20.05 -0.99
C ALA A 154 -4.89 20.21 -0.27
N GLU A 155 -5.41 21.43 -0.17
CA GLU A 155 -6.60 21.73 0.62
C GLU A 155 -7.85 21.02 0.07
N GLU A 156 -7.99 21.01 -1.25
CA GLU A 156 -9.08 20.39 -1.99
C GLU A 156 -9.07 18.87 -1.82
N VAL A 157 -7.87 18.26 -1.91
CA VAL A 157 -7.68 16.82 -1.70
C VAL A 157 -7.91 16.44 -0.24
N HIS A 158 -7.40 17.23 0.70
CA HIS A 158 -7.62 17.04 2.13
C HIS A 158 -9.11 17.11 2.48
N ALA A 159 -9.83 18.10 1.95
CA ALA A 159 -11.26 18.23 2.11
C ALA A 159 -12.01 17.06 1.45
N GLY A 160 -11.61 16.64 0.25
CA GLY A 160 -12.18 15.50 -0.46
C GLY A 160 -12.00 14.17 0.27
N LEU A 161 -10.86 13.98 0.94
CA LEU A 161 -10.57 12.81 1.78
C LEU A 161 -11.30 12.86 3.13
N SER A 162 -11.45 14.05 3.72
CA SER A 162 -12.07 14.24 5.04
C SER A 162 -13.60 14.26 5.01
N LYS A 163 -14.22 14.52 3.85
CA LYS A 163 -15.69 14.58 3.69
C LYS A 163 -16.31 13.17 3.73
N ILE A 164 -16.61 12.68 4.93
CA ILE A 164 -17.35 11.42 5.18
C ILE A 164 -18.82 11.50 4.73
N ARG A 165 -19.41 12.71 4.69
CA ARG A 165 -20.86 12.92 4.52
C ARG A 165 -21.46 12.40 3.20
N ASN A 166 -20.68 12.30 2.13
CA ASN A 166 -21.17 11.86 0.81
C ASN A 166 -20.97 10.34 0.56
N GLY A 167 -20.77 9.57 1.63
CA GLY A 167 -20.50 8.14 1.56
C GLY A 167 -19.02 7.82 1.30
N PHE A 168 -18.62 6.64 1.75
CA PHE A 168 -17.27 6.12 1.61
C PHE A 168 -17.30 4.67 1.17
N LYS A 169 -16.21 4.23 0.54
CA LYS A 169 -15.99 2.82 0.24
C LYS A 169 -14.66 2.39 0.81
N SER A 170 -14.73 1.30 1.58
CA SER A 170 -13.56 0.68 2.19
C SER A 170 -13.20 -0.61 1.48
N TYR A 171 -11.89 -0.84 1.31
CA TYR A 171 -11.31 -2.05 0.75
C TYR A 171 -9.91 -2.31 1.31
N GLN A 172 -9.46 -3.56 1.26
CA GLN A 172 -8.13 -3.91 1.76
C GLN A 172 -7.04 -3.39 0.81
N LEU A 173 -6.02 -2.73 1.37
CA LEU A 173 -4.86 -2.22 0.63
C LEU A 173 -4.12 -3.33 -0.11
N GLN A 174 -4.05 -4.53 0.48
CA GLN A 174 -3.33 -5.67 -0.09
C GLN A 174 -3.84 -6.10 -1.47
N ASN A 175 -5.14 -5.92 -1.75
CA ASN A 175 -5.69 -6.21 -3.07
C ASN A 175 -5.13 -5.25 -4.13
N ILE A 176 -4.93 -3.97 -3.78
CA ILE A 176 -4.32 -2.99 -4.68
C ILE A 176 -2.80 -3.11 -4.72
N ALA A 177 -2.16 -3.49 -3.61
CA ALA A 177 -0.71 -3.61 -3.53
C ALA A 177 -0.11 -4.51 -4.62
N ARG A 178 -0.85 -5.57 -4.99
CA ARG A 178 -0.48 -6.57 -6.00
C ARG A 178 -0.68 -6.08 -7.44
N LEU A 179 -1.36 -4.97 -7.67
CA LEU A 179 -1.58 -4.41 -9.00
C LEU A 179 -0.37 -3.56 -9.43
N ASP A 180 0.09 -3.77 -10.66
CA ASP A 180 1.32 -3.13 -11.17
C ASP A 180 1.05 -1.95 -12.11
N THR A 181 -0.17 -1.86 -12.65
CA THR A 181 -0.53 -0.84 -13.66
C THR A 181 -1.54 0.16 -13.11
N SER A 182 -1.42 1.41 -13.53
CA SER A 182 -2.36 2.47 -13.10
C SER A 182 -3.77 2.17 -13.58
N HIS A 183 -3.92 1.60 -14.78
CA HIS A 183 -5.23 1.18 -15.30
C HIS A 183 -5.88 0.11 -14.41
N ALA A 184 -5.12 -0.87 -13.92
CA ALA A 184 -5.67 -1.91 -13.03
C ALA A 184 -6.07 -1.35 -11.67
N ILE A 185 -5.23 -0.50 -11.07
CA ILE A 185 -5.57 0.15 -9.80
C ILE A 185 -6.84 0.99 -9.98
N ARG A 186 -6.90 1.80 -11.04
CA ARG A 186 -8.01 2.71 -11.28
C ARG A 186 -9.30 1.96 -11.62
N LEU A 187 -9.25 0.95 -12.48
CA LEU A 187 -10.42 0.12 -12.79
C LEU A 187 -10.92 -0.62 -11.55
N TYR A 188 -10.02 -1.15 -10.71
CA TYR A 188 -10.41 -1.76 -9.44
C TYR A 188 -11.17 -0.76 -8.54
N GLU A 189 -10.68 0.47 -8.40
CA GLU A 189 -11.36 1.52 -7.63
C GLU A 189 -12.72 1.93 -8.23
N ILE A 190 -12.82 2.01 -9.55
CA ILE A 190 -14.09 2.32 -10.24
C ILE A 190 -15.13 1.23 -9.93
N LEU A 191 -14.73 -0.05 -9.96
CA LEU A 191 -15.65 -1.16 -9.73
C LEU A 191 -15.98 -1.35 -8.24
N ILE A 192 -15.01 -1.20 -7.33
CA ILE A 192 -15.22 -1.35 -5.89
C ILE A 192 -16.19 -0.31 -5.33
N ARG A 193 -16.29 0.85 -5.99
CA ARG A 193 -17.32 1.85 -5.70
C ARG A 193 -18.73 1.25 -5.75
N TYR A 194 -18.96 0.37 -6.72
CA TYR A 194 -20.24 -0.29 -6.98
C TYR A 194 -20.26 -1.73 -6.45
N LYS A 195 -19.44 -2.06 -5.44
CA LYS A 195 -19.36 -3.42 -4.86
C LYS A 195 -20.69 -3.94 -4.32
N ASP A 196 -21.59 -3.07 -3.88
CA ASP A 196 -22.87 -3.45 -3.31
C ASP A 196 -23.85 -3.94 -4.39
N SER A 197 -23.83 -3.32 -5.59
CA SER A 197 -24.63 -3.77 -6.72
C SER A 197 -23.98 -4.91 -7.50
N GLY A 198 -22.64 -5.00 -7.47
CA GLY A 198 -21.87 -5.97 -8.27
C GLY A 198 -21.97 -5.72 -9.78
N TYR A 199 -22.45 -4.53 -10.17
CA TYR A 199 -22.78 -4.21 -11.54
C TYR A 199 -22.56 -2.73 -11.85
N ARG A 200 -21.96 -2.45 -13.01
CA ARG A 200 -21.75 -1.08 -13.51
C ARG A 200 -21.81 -1.02 -15.02
N VAL A 201 -22.66 -0.14 -15.56
CA VAL A 201 -22.63 0.29 -16.96
C VAL A 201 -21.96 1.65 -17.05
N ILE A 202 -20.99 1.82 -17.93
CA ILE A 202 -20.28 3.09 -18.13
C ILE A 202 -20.06 3.32 -19.62
N SER A 203 -20.12 4.58 -20.06
CA SER A 203 -19.82 4.91 -21.46
C SER A 203 -18.32 4.70 -21.75
N VAL A 204 -17.99 4.47 -23.03
CA VAL A 204 -16.59 4.31 -23.46
C VAL A 204 -15.79 5.59 -23.22
N ASP A 205 -16.41 6.75 -23.38
CA ASP A 205 -15.74 8.04 -23.21
C ASP A 205 -15.49 8.32 -21.73
N ASP A 206 -16.47 8.09 -20.86
CA ASP A 206 -16.31 8.27 -19.40
C ASP A 206 -15.21 7.34 -18.85
N ILE A 207 -15.19 6.05 -19.23
CA ILE A 207 -14.16 5.15 -18.71
C ILE A 207 -12.76 5.52 -19.22
N LYS A 208 -12.63 6.03 -20.45
CA LYS A 208 -11.35 6.51 -20.97
C LYS A 208 -10.88 7.75 -20.23
N GLU A 209 -11.79 8.66 -19.91
CA GLU A 209 -11.51 9.84 -19.10
C GLU A 209 -11.07 9.44 -17.69
N MET A 210 -11.81 8.54 -17.03
CA MET A 210 -11.46 8.05 -15.69
C MET A 210 -10.13 7.29 -15.65
N LEU A 211 -9.72 6.67 -16.76
CA LEU A 211 -8.44 5.97 -16.93
C LEU A 211 -7.30 6.88 -17.45
N GLY A 212 -7.54 8.19 -17.64
CA GLY A 212 -6.51 9.15 -18.07
C GLY A 212 -6.03 8.95 -19.52
N ILE A 213 -6.89 8.42 -20.38
CA ILE A 213 -6.57 8.06 -21.78
C ILE A 213 -7.60 8.64 -22.76
N THR A 214 -8.15 9.80 -22.44
CA THR A 214 -9.01 10.59 -23.33
C THR A 214 -8.34 10.77 -24.69
N GLY A 215 -9.11 10.61 -25.78
CA GLY A 215 -8.61 10.73 -27.15
C GLY A 215 -7.73 9.56 -27.65
N LYS A 216 -7.31 8.62 -26.78
CA LYS A 216 -6.54 7.44 -27.18
C LYS A 216 -7.46 6.28 -27.59
N TYR A 217 -6.90 5.37 -28.40
CA TYR A 217 -7.58 4.17 -28.91
C TYR A 217 -8.91 4.52 -29.62
N PRO A 218 -8.87 5.25 -30.74
CA PRO A 218 -10.10 5.69 -31.43
C PRO A 218 -10.96 4.49 -31.84
N LEU A 219 -10.33 3.38 -32.23
CA LEU A 219 -10.99 2.11 -32.46
C LEU A 219 -11.29 1.40 -31.14
N ILE A 220 -12.57 1.06 -30.94
CA ILE A 220 -13.01 0.34 -29.74
C ILE A 220 -12.32 -1.02 -29.57
N ASN A 221 -11.98 -1.69 -30.67
CA ASN A 221 -11.29 -2.97 -30.63
C ASN A 221 -9.88 -2.85 -30.04
N ASP A 222 -9.17 -1.77 -30.33
CA ASP A 222 -7.86 -1.50 -29.73
C ASP A 222 -7.99 -1.19 -28.24
N PHE A 223 -8.99 -0.39 -27.87
CA PHE A 223 -9.27 -0.11 -26.47
C PHE A 223 -9.56 -1.40 -25.67
N LYS A 224 -10.37 -2.30 -26.23
CA LYS A 224 -10.65 -3.61 -25.63
C LYS A 224 -9.38 -4.46 -25.51
N ARG A 225 -8.60 -4.56 -26.59
CA ARG A 225 -7.42 -5.43 -26.69
C ARG A 225 -6.28 -4.98 -25.78
N TYR A 226 -5.98 -3.69 -25.76
CA TYR A 226 -4.78 -3.15 -25.10
C TYR A 226 -5.06 -2.60 -23.69
N VAL A 227 -6.31 -2.26 -23.37
CA VAL A 227 -6.65 -1.69 -22.06
C VAL A 227 -7.58 -2.61 -21.28
N ILE A 228 -8.82 -2.83 -21.73
CA ILE A 228 -9.83 -3.52 -20.90
C ILE A 228 -9.45 -4.98 -20.63
N ASN A 229 -9.15 -5.77 -21.66
CA ASN A 229 -8.80 -7.18 -21.52
C ASN A 229 -7.60 -7.43 -20.61
N PRO A 230 -6.43 -6.80 -20.83
CA PRO A 230 -5.28 -7.01 -19.96
C PRO A 230 -5.55 -6.51 -18.53
N THR A 231 -6.26 -5.40 -18.37
CA THR A 231 -6.58 -4.85 -17.05
C THR A 231 -7.50 -5.78 -16.25
N VAL A 232 -8.57 -6.29 -16.87
CA VAL A 232 -9.50 -7.23 -16.24
C VAL A 232 -8.79 -8.54 -15.90
N LYS A 233 -7.96 -9.06 -16.82
CA LYS A 233 -7.13 -10.25 -16.57
C LYS A 233 -6.21 -10.05 -15.36
N HIS A 234 -5.57 -8.88 -15.26
CA HIS A 234 -4.67 -8.52 -14.15
C HIS A 234 -5.41 -8.45 -12.81
N ILE A 235 -6.59 -7.80 -12.77
CA ILE A 235 -7.44 -7.70 -11.58
C ILE A 235 -7.88 -9.09 -11.11
N ASN A 236 -8.38 -9.92 -12.04
CA ASN A 236 -8.85 -11.27 -11.72
C ASN A 236 -7.73 -12.17 -11.19
N ALA A 237 -6.50 -12.01 -11.69
CA ALA A 237 -5.37 -12.82 -11.27
C ALA A 237 -4.79 -12.42 -9.90
N LYS A 238 -4.88 -11.13 -9.52
CA LYS A 238 -4.12 -10.60 -8.38
C LYS A 238 -4.96 -10.09 -7.21
N THR A 239 -6.26 -9.92 -7.41
CA THR A 239 -7.17 -9.37 -6.40
C THR A 239 -8.28 -10.36 -6.04
N ASN A 240 -9.06 -10.01 -5.02
CA ASN A 240 -10.27 -10.74 -4.65
C ASN A 240 -11.52 -10.33 -5.47
N LEU A 241 -11.37 -9.46 -6.46
CA LEU A 241 -12.46 -9.05 -7.34
C LEU A 241 -12.48 -9.97 -8.56
N ARG A 242 -13.63 -10.61 -8.82
CA ARG A 242 -13.88 -11.33 -10.07
C ARG A 242 -14.72 -10.47 -10.97
N VAL A 243 -14.15 -10.04 -12.08
CA VAL A 243 -14.74 -9.12 -13.05
C VAL A 243 -14.95 -9.86 -14.37
N LYS A 244 -16.17 -9.77 -14.88
CA LYS A 244 -16.54 -10.04 -16.27
C LYS A 244 -17.01 -8.74 -16.88
N TRP A 245 -16.72 -8.55 -18.15
CA TRP A 245 -17.17 -7.38 -18.88
C TRP A 245 -17.74 -7.80 -20.22
N ASN A 246 -18.73 -7.05 -20.67
CA ASN A 246 -19.33 -7.15 -21.99
C ASN A 246 -19.56 -5.76 -22.55
N VAL A 247 -19.87 -5.71 -23.84
CA VAL A 247 -20.42 -4.51 -24.45
C VAL A 247 -21.93 -4.51 -24.20
N LYS A 248 -22.47 -3.40 -23.68
CA LYS A 248 -23.92 -3.23 -23.60
C LYS A 248 -24.48 -3.08 -25.03
N GLU A 249 -25.70 -3.56 -25.25
CA GLU A 249 -26.35 -3.56 -26.57
C GLU A 249 -26.05 -2.27 -27.36
N PRO A 250 -25.52 -2.39 -28.59
CA PRO A 250 -25.11 -1.24 -29.36
C PRO A 250 -26.33 -0.40 -29.73
N VAL A 251 -26.20 0.92 -29.62
CA VAL A 251 -27.20 1.84 -30.19
C VAL A 251 -26.92 1.90 -31.69
N GLY A 252 -27.66 1.10 -32.46
CA GLY A 252 -27.39 0.86 -33.88
C GLY A 252 -26.12 0.01 -34.08
N ARG A 253 -25.13 0.52 -34.82
CA ARG A 253 -23.85 -0.18 -35.08
C ARG A 253 -22.70 0.24 -34.16
N LYS A 254 -22.88 1.29 -33.34
CA LYS A 254 -21.81 1.86 -32.52
C LYS A 254 -21.87 1.31 -31.09
N ILE A 255 -20.71 0.84 -30.63
CA ILE A 255 -20.51 0.47 -29.23
C ILE A 255 -20.34 1.74 -28.40
N THR A 256 -21.30 2.01 -27.52
CA THR A 256 -21.32 3.24 -26.71
C THR A 256 -21.01 2.98 -25.24
N HIS A 257 -21.36 1.80 -24.72
CA HIS A 257 -21.26 1.47 -23.30
C HIS A 257 -20.61 0.12 -23.05
N LEU A 258 -19.88 0.04 -21.94
CA LEU A 258 -19.36 -1.19 -21.37
C LEU A 258 -20.19 -1.57 -20.15
N GLU A 259 -20.48 -2.86 -20.05
CA GLU A 259 -21.15 -3.49 -18.93
C GLU A 259 -20.12 -4.30 -18.12
N PHE A 260 -19.99 -4.02 -16.83
CA PHE A 260 -19.17 -4.79 -15.91
C PHE A 260 -20.07 -5.51 -14.91
N LYS A 261 -19.85 -6.82 -14.77
CA LYS A 261 -20.44 -7.69 -13.74
C LYS A 261 -19.31 -8.20 -12.87
N PHE A 262 -19.40 -7.99 -11.57
CA PHE A 262 -18.31 -8.36 -10.67
C PHE A 262 -18.80 -8.77 -9.29
N LYS A 263 -18.03 -9.64 -8.65
CA LYS A 263 -18.31 -10.13 -7.31
C LYS A 263 -17.04 -10.06 -6.47
N LEU A 264 -17.20 -9.63 -5.22
CA LEU A 264 -16.15 -9.76 -4.23
C LEU A 264 -16.13 -11.20 -3.76
N GLU A 265 -14.99 -11.86 -3.94
CA GLU A 265 -14.73 -13.11 -3.23
C GLU A 265 -14.21 -12.77 -1.83
N ASN A 266 -14.73 -13.48 -0.83
CA ASN A 266 -14.10 -13.48 0.48
C ASN A 266 -12.70 -14.06 0.28
N GLN A 267 -11.67 -13.31 0.67
CA GLN A 267 -10.31 -13.85 0.71
C GLN A 267 -10.34 -15.06 1.64
N LEU A 268 -10.40 -16.27 1.09
CA LEU A 268 -9.98 -17.45 1.83
C LEU A 268 -8.51 -17.22 2.18
N LYS A 269 -8.16 -17.46 3.46
CA LYS A 269 -6.79 -17.46 3.94
C LYS A 269 -5.94 -18.21 2.92
N LEU A 270 -4.85 -17.57 2.49
CA LEU A 270 -3.89 -18.17 1.57
C LEU A 270 -3.59 -19.60 2.04
N ASN A 271 -3.91 -20.61 1.23
CA ASN A 271 -3.36 -21.95 1.44
C ASN A 271 -1.90 -21.84 1.01
N LEU A 272 -1.04 -21.49 1.96
CA LEU A 272 0.39 -21.62 1.77
C LEU A 272 0.66 -23.12 1.68
N GLU A 273 0.81 -23.63 0.46
CA GLU A 273 1.54 -24.88 0.28
C GLU A 273 2.95 -24.65 0.81
N VAL A 274 3.14 -24.96 2.10
CA VAL A 274 4.45 -25.17 2.67
C VAL A 274 4.99 -26.38 1.92
N LYS A 275 5.76 -26.15 0.86
CA LYS A 275 6.66 -27.17 0.34
C LYS A 275 7.52 -27.58 1.52
N SER A 276 7.21 -28.74 2.09
CA SER A 276 7.96 -29.33 3.18
C SER A 276 9.38 -29.51 2.68
N VAL A 277 10.27 -28.62 3.12
CA VAL A 277 11.70 -28.82 2.98
C VAL A 277 11.98 -30.11 3.74
N LYS A 278 12.38 -31.16 3.02
CA LYS A 278 12.83 -32.42 3.62
C LYS A 278 13.91 -32.06 4.64
N LYS A 279 13.65 -32.33 5.92
CA LYS A 279 14.68 -32.22 6.97
C LYS A 279 15.86 -33.10 6.55
N ALA A 280 16.98 -32.47 6.24
CA ALA A 280 18.25 -33.17 6.17
C ALA A 280 18.52 -33.79 7.56
N SER A 281 18.85 -35.07 7.55
CA SER A 281 19.14 -35.90 8.71
C SER A 281 20.22 -35.25 9.59
N THR A 282 19.94 -35.19 10.88
CA THR A 282 20.89 -34.82 11.94
C THR A 282 22.07 -35.80 11.95
N GLN A 283 23.23 -35.39 11.42
CA GLN A 283 24.50 -35.99 11.81
C GLN A 283 24.94 -35.34 13.12
N LYS A 284 25.07 -36.15 14.18
CA LYS A 284 25.68 -35.74 15.45
C LYS A 284 27.14 -35.38 15.17
N ALA A 285 27.51 -34.12 15.31
CA ALA A 285 28.91 -33.73 15.41
C ALA A 285 29.43 -34.15 16.79
N SER A 286 30.32 -35.13 16.84
CA SER A 286 31.16 -35.39 18.01
C SER A 286 32.21 -34.29 18.10
N LEU A 287 32.23 -33.58 19.22
CA LEU A 287 33.30 -32.65 19.58
C LEU A 287 34.52 -33.48 19.99
N GLU A 288 35.43 -33.75 19.06
CA GLU A 288 36.79 -34.15 19.44
C GLU A 288 37.53 -32.88 19.87
N THR A 289 38.03 -32.89 21.10
CA THR A 289 38.81 -31.79 21.67
C THR A 289 40.28 -32.09 21.43
N ASP A 290 40.93 -31.23 20.65
CA ASP A 290 42.35 -31.36 20.31
C ASP A 290 43.23 -31.31 21.58
N GLU A 291 44.33 -32.06 21.59
CA GLU A 291 45.24 -32.23 22.73
C GLU A 291 45.75 -30.92 23.34
N ASN A 292 45.88 -29.87 22.52
CA ASN A 292 46.25 -28.53 22.98
C ASN A 292 45.23 -27.90 23.95
N THR A 293 43.96 -28.29 23.85
CA THR A 293 42.87 -27.79 24.71
C THR A 293 42.87 -28.48 26.08
N LYS A 294 43.33 -29.75 26.14
CA LYS A 294 43.51 -30.49 27.40
C LYS A 294 44.71 -29.94 28.19
N ASN A 295 45.82 -29.66 27.51
CA ASN A 295 47.04 -29.13 28.13
C ASN A 295 46.87 -27.73 28.76
N LEU A 296 45.92 -26.92 28.29
CA LEU A 296 45.63 -25.60 28.86
C LEU A 296 44.78 -25.69 30.15
N VAL A 297 43.91 -26.69 30.27
CA VAL A 297 43.10 -26.91 31.47
C VAL A 297 43.96 -27.40 32.63
N ASP A 298 44.94 -28.26 32.37
CA ASP A 298 45.89 -28.72 33.39
C ASP A 298 46.88 -27.63 33.84
N LYS A 299 47.22 -26.67 32.96
CA LYS A 299 48.18 -25.61 33.26
C LYS A 299 47.60 -24.45 34.07
N TYR A 300 46.30 -24.18 33.95
CA TYR A 300 45.64 -23.04 34.60
C TYR A 300 44.47 -23.44 35.54
N GLY A 301 44.20 -24.74 35.69
CA GLY A 301 43.13 -25.30 36.51
C GLY A 301 43.52 -25.60 37.96
N GLY A 302 43.90 -24.58 38.74
CA GLY A 302 43.99 -24.67 40.21
C GLY A 302 43.91 -23.25 40.80
N LYS A 303 43.13 -22.94 41.83
CA LYS A 303 42.67 -23.68 43.00
C LYS A 303 41.18 -23.38 43.29
N LYS A 304 40.45 -24.37 43.81
CA LYS A 304 39.25 -24.13 44.62
C LYS A 304 39.73 -23.58 45.97
N GLU A 305 39.36 -22.35 46.30
CA GLU A 305 39.36 -21.92 47.70
C GLU A 305 38.17 -22.59 48.40
N VAL A 306 38.50 -23.23 49.51
CA VAL A 306 37.60 -23.82 50.49
C VAL A 306 37.30 -22.73 51.51
N ILE A 307 36.03 -22.34 51.61
CA ILE A 307 35.13 -22.17 52.77
C ILE A 307 34.01 -21.21 52.32
#